data_AF-A0A954I4I1-F1
#
_entry.id   AF-A0A954I4I1-F1
#
_cell.length_a   1.000
_cell.length_b   1.000
_cell.length_c   1.000
_cell.angle_alpha   90.00
_cell.angle_beta   90.00
_cell.angle_gamma   90.00
#
_symmetry.space_group_name_H-M   'P 1'
#
loop_
_entity.id
_entity.type
_entity.pdbx_description
1 polymer ?
#
loop_
_entity_poly.entity_id
_entity_poly.type
_entity_poly.pdbx_seq_one_letter_code
_entity_poly.pdbx_strand_id
1 'polypeptide(L)'
;MLFDRRRFLQVAAAGGLASGMLMSANAFGNQRSNDPVAGERPRQDDGLKVVNPRARVPLSFIIDDSTCLVNLAYYAMPQFAHTWPEREDYRHPWREWSREIPDAFVREFGEWCAERGVRGKYSIVPQPACVGWVDRELPGWSQQELQSSLELVRSLMLPNWDIHPEMATHTRVIDTKTGRPYPHHGPDWMENWGWTNGKSVDQLADYLAYSLNILKQAGLPCEGITTPGGFAGRVVPELAQATLQSVRDVFAAEIPHYFKFLYTGEESVVPRVEYAAGLQSARPECVVSIIGCTGDWFGGWDGTTPGDPNRFITPDLQSGRMVEVIERGEPAIMVCHWPGIYYNGAKHGFHVFRTVVERLHS
;
A
#
# COMPACT_ATOMS: atom_id res chain seq x y z
N MET A 1 -22.12 -14.86 -12.08
CA MET A 1 -21.95 -15.90 -11.05
C MET A 1 -21.07 -15.31 -9.97
N LEU A 2 -21.61 -15.14 -8.76
CA LEU A 2 -20.83 -14.71 -7.60
C LEU A 2 -19.80 -15.79 -7.29
N PHE A 3 -18.51 -15.48 -7.42
CA PHE A 3 -17.46 -16.30 -6.84
C PHE A 3 -17.71 -16.32 -5.33
N ASP A 4 -18.07 -17.49 -4.79
CA ASP A 4 -18.12 -17.69 -3.35
C ASP A 4 -16.69 -17.57 -2.79
N ARG A 5 -16.47 -16.57 -1.94
CA ARG A 5 -15.17 -16.21 -1.34
C ARG A 5 -14.61 -17.34 -0.46
N ARG A 6 -15.46 -18.27 0.00
CA ARG A 6 -15.06 -19.54 0.62
C ARG A 6 -14.20 -20.42 -0.30
N ARG A 7 -14.45 -20.34 -1.61
CA ARG A 7 -13.68 -21.06 -2.64
C ARG A 7 -12.32 -20.42 -2.89
N PHE A 8 -12.17 -19.11 -2.67
CA PHE A 8 -10.88 -18.43 -2.78
C PHE A 8 -9.89 -18.95 -1.74
N LEU A 9 -10.30 -19.09 -0.47
CA LEU A 9 -9.42 -19.62 0.59
C LEU A 9 -9.02 -21.08 0.35
N GLN A 10 -9.93 -21.90 -0.19
CA GLN A 10 -9.62 -23.28 -0.57
C GLN A 10 -8.61 -23.38 -1.73
N VAL A 11 -8.63 -22.42 -2.66
CA VAL A 11 -7.78 -22.43 -3.87
C VAL A 11 -6.46 -21.69 -3.67
N ALA A 12 -6.45 -20.53 -2.99
CA ALA A 12 -5.24 -19.74 -2.73
C ALA A 12 -4.25 -20.48 -1.83
N ALA A 13 -4.76 -21.24 -0.85
CA ALA A 13 -3.93 -22.09 -0.01
C ALA A 13 -3.35 -23.31 -0.77
N ALA A 14 -3.85 -23.64 -1.96
CA ALA A 14 -3.28 -24.63 -2.87
C ALA A 14 -2.33 -24.02 -3.92
N GLY A 15 -2.16 -22.69 -3.97
CA GLY A 15 -1.33 -22.00 -4.96
C GLY A 15 0.06 -21.58 -4.48
N GLY A 16 0.40 -21.83 -3.22
CA GLY A 16 1.71 -21.52 -2.66
C GLY A 16 2.77 -22.51 -3.17
N LEU A 17 3.37 -22.23 -4.33
CA LEU A 17 4.52 -22.98 -4.80
C LEU A 17 5.67 -22.84 -3.79
N ALA A 18 5.91 -23.92 -3.05
CA ALA A 18 7.13 -24.13 -2.30
C ALA A 18 8.29 -24.23 -3.29
N SER A 19 9.15 -23.22 -3.31
CA SER A 19 10.49 -23.31 -3.92
C SER A 19 11.44 -22.55 -3.01
N GLY A 20 12.05 -23.29 -2.08
CA GLY A 20 13.02 -22.76 -1.13
C GLY A 20 13.82 -23.89 -0.51
N MET A 21 14.80 -24.41 -1.24
CA MET A 21 15.84 -25.31 -0.71
C MET A 21 17.20 -24.60 -0.75
N LEU A 22 17.70 -24.32 0.47
CA LEU A 22 19.09 -24.39 0.97
C LEU A 22 20.18 -23.34 0.63
N MET A 23 20.87 -22.98 1.74
CA MET A 23 22.18 -22.33 1.98
C MET A 23 22.18 -20.79 1.97
N SER A 24 22.67 -20.06 3.00
CA SER A 24 23.75 -20.37 3.94
C SER A 24 23.58 -19.66 5.29
N ALA A 25 24.04 -20.32 6.34
CA ALA A 25 24.12 -19.82 7.71
C ALA A 25 25.22 -18.75 7.88
N ASN A 26 24.95 -17.76 8.74
CA ASN A 26 25.90 -17.43 9.81
C ASN A 26 25.17 -16.79 10.99
N ALA A 27 25.64 -17.18 12.17
CA ALA A 27 25.00 -17.13 13.47
C ALA A 27 24.85 -15.72 14.05
N PHE A 28 23.74 -15.47 14.75
CA PHE A 28 23.70 -14.89 16.11
C PHE A 28 22.32 -15.13 16.74
N GLY A 29 22.30 -15.85 17.87
CA GLY A 29 21.33 -15.81 18.97
C GLY A 29 19.83 -15.68 18.68
N ASN A 30 19.11 -16.79 18.79
CA ASN A 30 17.70 -16.87 19.23
C ASN A 30 16.74 -15.81 18.62
N GLN A 31 16.75 -15.64 17.30
CA GLN A 31 15.76 -14.81 16.62
C GLN A 31 14.50 -15.62 16.35
N ARG A 32 13.35 -15.15 16.84
CA ARG A 32 12.07 -15.46 16.17
C ARG A 32 12.26 -15.07 14.70
N SER A 33 11.91 -15.95 13.77
CA SER A 33 11.89 -15.58 12.35
C SER A 33 11.02 -14.33 12.18
N ASN A 34 11.54 -13.30 11.52
CA ASN A 34 10.75 -12.12 11.15
C ASN A 34 9.78 -12.41 9.99
N ASP A 35 9.75 -13.65 9.49
CA ASP A 35 8.79 -14.08 8.49
C ASP A 35 7.49 -14.54 9.15
N PRO A 36 6.34 -14.05 8.68
CA PRO A 36 5.03 -14.55 9.07
C PRO A 36 4.87 -16.05 8.86
N VAL A 37 4.00 -16.66 9.68
CA VAL A 37 3.69 -18.10 9.57
C VAL A 37 2.64 -18.32 8.49
N ALA A 38 2.86 -19.31 7.62
CA ALA A 38 1.93 -19.70 6.58
C ALA A 38 0.53 -20.11 7.12
N GLY A 39 0.49 -20.93 8.18
CA GLY A 39 -0.72 -21.52 8.74
C GLY A 39 -1.15 -22.82 8.04
N GLU A 40 -2.41 -23.22 8.23
CA GLU A 40 -3.02 -24.41 7.62
C GLU A 40 -2.98 -24.35 6.08
N ARG A 41 -2.83 -25.52 5.43
CA ARG A 41 -2.91 -25.66 3.97
C ARG A 41 -3.78 -26.87 3.62
N PRO A 42 -4.74 -26.75 2.68
CA PRO A 42 -5.45 -27.91 2.17
C PRO A 42 -4.46 -28.82 1.44
N ARG A 43 -4.71 -30.12 1.46
CA ARG A 43 -3.95 -31.06 0.64
C ARG A 43 -4.24 -30.77 -0.83
N GLN A 44 -3.20 -30.43 -1.59
CA GLN A 44 -3.29 -30.30 -3.04
C GLN A 44 -3.20 -31.69 -3.67
N ASP A 45 -4.05 -31.96 -4.65
CA ASP A 45 -3.96 -33.15 -5.49
C ASP A 45 -2.89 -32.91 -6.56
N ASP A 46 -1.95 -33.85 -6.73
CA ASP A 46 -0.83 -33.74 -7.67
C ASP A 46 -1.29 -33.62 -9.14
N GLY A 47 -2.53 -34.05 -9.45
CA GLY A 47 -3.13 -33.90 -10.77
C GLY A 47 -3.74 -32.51 -11.03
N LEU A 48 -3.78 -31.62 -10.04
CA LEU A 48 -4.42 -30.31 -10.13
C LEU A 48 -3.41 -29.17 -10.08
N LYS A 49 -3.43 -28.33 -11.12
CA LYS A 49 -2.67 -27.09 -11.19
C LYS A 49 -3.58 -25.89 -10.94
N VAL A 50 -3.29 -25.11 -9.91
CA VAL A 50 -3.86 -23.78 -9.74
C VAL A 50 -3.20 -22.84 -10.74
N VAL A 51 -4.02 -22.10 -11.48
CA VAL A 51 -3.58 -21.07 -12.42
C VAL A 51 -4.25 -19.75 -12.07
N ASN A 52 -3.69 -18.65 -12.57
CA ASN A 52 -4.28 -17.34 -12.35
C ASN A 52 -5.73 -17.26 -12.83
N PRO A 53 -6.55 -16.38 -12.24
CA PRO A 53 -7.92 -16.15 -12.70
C PRO A 53 -7.98 -15.92 -14.21
N ARG A 54 -8.86 -16.66 -14.88
CA ARG A 54 -9.03 -16.63 -16.35
C ARG A 54 -7.74 -16.97 -17.14
N ALA A 55 -6.77 -17.64 -16.51
CA ALA A 55 -5.46 -17.96 -17.06
C ALA A 55 -4.70 -16.72 -17.59
N ARG A 56 -4.88 -15.57 -16.95
CA ARG A 56 -4.19 -14.31 -17.27
C ARG A 56 -3.47 -13.79 -16.04
N VAL A 57 -2.31 -13.18 -16.25
CA VAL A 57 -1.61 -12.48 -15.17
C VAL A 57 -2.46 -11.31 -14.68
N PRO A 58 -2.76 -11.22 -13.37
CA PRO A 58 -3.39 -10.03 -12.81
C PRO A 58 -2.42 -8.86 -12.86
N LEU A 59 -2.87 -7.72 -13.36
CA LEU A 59 -2.17 -6.45 -13.29
C LEU A 59 -2.91 -5.54 -12.31
N SER A 60 -2.15 -4.84 -11.47
CA SER A 60 -2.69 -3.87 -10.53
C SER A 60 -1.74 -2.69 -10.35
N PHE A 61 -2.25 -1.63 -9.75
CA PHE A 61 -1.49 -0.43 -9.44
C PHE A 61 -1.68 -0.06 -7.97
N ILE A 62 -0.60 0.28 -7.28
CA ILE A 62 -0.64 0.83 -5.92
C ILE A 62 -0.21 2.28 -5.99
N ILE A 63 -1.09 3.15 -5.51
CA ILE A 63 -0.80 4.56 -5.28
C ILE A 63 -0.70 4.77 -3.78
N ASP A 64 0.51 5.13 -3.35
CA ASP A 64 0.81 5.51 -1.98
C ASP A 64 0.84 7.05 -1.83
N ASP A 65 0.85 7.52 -0.58
CA ASP A 65 0.89 8.92 -0.14
C ASP A 65 -0.28 9.80 -0.61
N SER A 66 -1.30 9.19 -1.21
CA SER A 66 -2.52 9.89 -1.62
C SER A 66 -3.40 10.22 -0.41
N THR A 67 -4.07 11.37 -0.49
CA THR A 67 -5.08 11.83 0.46
C THR A 67 -5.87 12.99 -0.17
N CYS A 68 -6.94 13.44 0.49
CA CYS A 68 -7.75 14.56 0.02
C CYS A 68 -6.98 15.88 0.14
N LEU A 69 -6.81 16.61 -0.96
CA LEU A 69 -6.29 17.99 -1.06
C LEU A 69 -4.82 18.20 -0.62
N VAL A 70 -4.29 17.41 0.30
CA VAL A 70 -2.95 17.63 0.86
C VAL A 70 -1.89 16.99 -0.03
N ASN A 71 -0.88 17.78 -0.43
CA ASN A 71 0.36 17.21 -0.95
C ASN A 71 1.22 16.74 0.24
N LEU A 72 1.19 15.43 0.53
CA LEU A 72 1.86 14.87 1.69
C LEU A 72 3.36 15.21 1.73
N ALA A 73 4.06 15.15 0.59
CA ALA A 73 5.49 15.44 0.50
C ALA A 73 5.83 16.87 0.99
N TYR A 74 5.00 17.86 0.68
CA TYR A 74 5.18 19.25 1.14
C TYR A 74 5.22 19.33 2.67
N TYR A 75 4.27 18.68 3.34
CA TYR A 75 4.11 18.77 4.80
C TYR A 75 5.00 17.78 5.55
N ALA A 76 5.37 16.65 4.93
CA ALA A 76 6.22 15.64 5.53
C ALA A 76 7.70 16.05 5.52
N MET A 77 8.17 16.69 4.44
CA MET A 77 9.58 17.05 4.28
C MET A 77 10.18 17.82 5.46
N PRO A 78 9.57 18.91 5.99
CA PRO A 78 10.13 19.58 7.16
C PRO A 78 10.16 18.72 8.43
N GLN A 79 9.24 17.76 8.58
CA GLN A 79 9.20 16.86 9.74
C GLN A 79 10.30 15.80 9.66
N PHE A 80 10.57 15.28 8.45
CA PHE A 80 11.70 14.40 8.20
C PHE A 80 13.03 15.14 8.36
N ALA A 81 13.16 16.35 7.80
CA ALA A 81 14.35 17.18 7.95
C ALA A 81 14.65 17.52 9.42
N HIS A 82 13.62 17.77 10.24
CA HIS A 82 13.79 17.97 11.68
C HIS A 82 14.34 16.71 12.38
N THR A 83 13.90 15.53 11.94
CA THR A 83 14.27 14.26 12.55
C THR A 83 15.64 13.76 12.09
N TRP A 84 16.01 14.03 10.84
CA TRP A 84 17.31 13.70 10.23
C TRP A 84 17.91 14.91 9.52
N PRO A 85 18.44 15.90 10.25
CA PRO A 85 18.96 17.14 9.67
C PRO A 85 20.16 16.94 8.74
N GLU A 86 20.87 15.82 8.90
CA GLU A 86 22.05 15.45 8.11
C GLU A 86 21.75 14.59 6.88
N ARG A 87 20.49 14.14 6.67
CA ARG A 87 20.13 13.39 5.46
C ARG A 87 19.93 14.33 4.29
N GLU A 88 20.68 14.12 3.22
CA GLU A 88 20.58 14.89 1.98
C GLU A 88 19.18 14.77 1.34
N ASP A 89 18.60 13.57 1.38
CA ASP A 89 17.23 13.27 0.92
C ASP A 89 16.13 14.12 1.59
N TYR A 90 16.44 14.84 2.67
CA TYR A 90 15.49 15.74 3.34
C TYR A 90 15.86 17.23 3.26
N ARG A 91 16.83 17.59 2.41
CA ARG A 91 17.28 18.98 2.19
C ARG A 91 16.68 19.62 0.94
N HIS A 92 15.62 19.04 0.39
CA HIS A 92 14.94 19.59 -0.77
C HIS A 92 14.29 20.96 -0.48
N PRO A 93 14.14 21.84 -1.49
CA PRO A 93 13.48 23.13 -1.37
C PRO A 93 11.94 22.98 -1.32
N TRP A 94 11.43 22.21 -0.35
CA TRP A 94 10.02 21.81 -0.27
C TRP A 94 9.02 22.97 -0.22
N ARG A 95 9.47 24.17 0.15
CA ARG A 95 8.63 25.38 0.15
C ARG A 95 8.19 25.81 -1.25
N GLU A 96 8.91 25.37 -2.29
CA GLU A 96 8.59 25.63 -3.70
C GLU A 96 7.58 24.62 -4.25
N TRP A 97 7.33 23.52 -3.55
CA TRP A 97 6.39 22.49 -3.98
C TRP A 97 4.95 22.95 -3.77
N SER A 98 4.04 22.39 -4.56
CA SER A 98 2.62 22.62 -4.35
C SER A 98 2.20 22.11 -2.98
N ARG A 99 1.41 22.89 -2.24
CA ARG A 99 0.80 22.46 -0.97
C ARG A 99 -0.29 21.42 -1.17
N GLU A 100 -0.84 21.39 -2.38
CA GLU A 100 -2.01 20.61 -2.73
C GLU A 100 -1.74 19.72 -3.95
N ILE A 101 -2.30 18.52 -3.92
CA ILE A 101 -2.56 17.75 -5.13
C ILE A 101 -4.04 17.95 -5.45
N PRO A 102 -4.38 18.75 -6.48
CA PRO A 102 -5.72 19.29 -6.63
C PRO A 102 -6.71 18.23 -7.10
N ASP A 103 -7.96 18.35 -6.66
CA ASP A 103 -9.06 17.48 -7.10
C ASP A 103 -9.25 17.51 -8.63
N ALA A 104 -8.92 18.61 -9.29
CA ALA A 104 -8.93 18.69 -10.75
C ALA A 104 -7.97 17.67 -11.39
N PHE A 105 -6.80 17.44 -10.78
CA PHE A 105 -5.87 16.41 -11.23
C PHE A 105 -6.35 15.01 -10.85
N VAL A 106 -6.87 14.82 -9.63
CA VAL A 106 -7.46 13.54 -9.20
C VAL A 106 -8.58 13.12 -10.16
N ARG A 107 -9.43 14.06 -10.59
CA ARG A 107 -10.48 13.83 -11.58
C ARG A 107 -9.93 13.41 -12.93
N GLU A 108 -8.98 14.16 -13.47
CA GLU A 108 -8.33 13.80 -14.75
C GLU A 108 -7.71 12.40 -14.70
N PHE A 109 -6.98 12.09 -13.62
CA PHE A 109 -6.38 10.78 -13.42
C PHE A 109 -7.45 9.68 -13.34
N GLY A 110 -8.48 9.88 -12.51
CA GLY A 110 -9.52 8.89 -12.25
C GLY A 110 -10.39 8.61 -13.48
N GLU A 111 -10.80 9.64 -14.21
CA GLU A 111 -11.56 9.52 -15.46
C GLU A 111 -10.75 8.76 -16.52
N TRP A 112 -9.48 9.14 -16.71
CA TRP A 112 -8.59 8.48 -17.66
C TRP A 112 -8.37 6.99 -17.32
N CYS A 113 -8.21 6.67 -16.02
CA CYS A 113 -8.08 5.29 -15.55
C CYS A 113 -9.35 4.48 -15.79
N ALA A 114 -10.52 5.06 -15.48
CA ALA A 114 -11.81 4.41 -15.67
C ALA A 114 -12.07 4.08 -17.14
N GLU A 115 -11.77 5.00 -18.06
CA GLU A 115 -11.88 4.79 -19.51
C GLU A 115 -11.02 3.62 -20.02
N ARG A 116 -9.87 3.38 -19.39
CA ARG A 116 -8.91 2.33 -19.77
C ARG A 116 -9.05 1.05 -18.95
N GLY A 117 -10.02 1.00 -18.03
CA GLY A 117 -10.23 -0.14 -17.14
C GLY A 117 -9.05 -0.40 -16.18
N VAL A 118 -8.25 0.63 -15.89
CA VAL A 118 -7.17 0.52 -14.90
C VAL A 118 -7.75 0.48 -13.50
N ARG A 119 -7.25 -0.46 -12.69
CA ARG A 119 -7.71 -0.74 -11.34
C ARG A 119 -6.53 -0.92 -10.41
N GLY A 120 -6.76 -0.74 -9.12
CA GLY A 120 -5.71 -0.92 -8.15
C GLY A 120 -6.10 -0.59 -6.74
N LYS A 121 -5.13 -0.11 -5.97
CA LYS A 121 -5.28 0.37 -4.61
C LYS A 121 -4.81 1.83 -4.54
N TYR A 122 -5.52 2.63 -3.75
CA TYR A 122 -5.32 4.06 -3.57
C TYR A 122 -5.24 4.37 -2.06
N SER A 123 -4.15 4.98 -1.60
CA SER A 123 -4.04 5.43 -0.21
C SER A 123 -5.02 6.55 0.08
N ILE A 124 -5.59 6.57 1.27
CA ILE A 124 -5.97 7.82 1.92
C ILE A 124 -5.24 7.87 3.25
N VAL A 125 -4.21 8.70 3.34
CA VAL A 125 -3.58 9.00 4.65
C VAL A 125 -4.63 9.74 5.50
N PRO A 126 -5.12 9.16 6.61
CA PRO A 126 -6.29 9.68 7.33
C PRO A 126 -6.04 11.00 8.07
N GLN A 127 -4.82 11.24 8.53
CA GLN A 127 -4.41 12.44 9.25
C GLN A 127 -3.10 13.01 8.65
N PRO A 128 -3.11 13.40 7.37
CA PRO A 128 -1.91 13.53 6.55
C PRO A 128 -0.92 14.53 7.13
N ALA A 129 0.29 14.05 7.43
CA ALA A 129 1.39 14.81 8.02
C ALA A 129 0.98 15.65 9.25
N CYS A 130 -0.01 15.18 10.03
CA CYS A 130 -0.60 15.91 11.16
C CYS A 130 -1.28 17.26 10.79
N VAL A 131 -1.63 17.49 9.53
CA VAL A 131 -2.28 18.73 9.07
C VAL A 131 -3.70 18.85 9.65
N GLY A 132 -4.47 17.77 9.60
CA GLY A 132 -5.84 17.67 10.07
C GLY A 132 -6.36 16.24 9.89
N TRP A 133 -7.65 16.01 10.04
CA TRP A 133 -8.29 14.69 9.86
C TRP A 133 -9.24 14.71 8.67
N VAL A 134 -9.11 13.73 7.78
CA VAL A 134 -9.96 13.65 6.58
C VAL A 134 -11.44 13.47 6.90
N ASP A 135 -11.79 12.88 8.05
CA ASP A 135 -13.18 12.70 8.49
C ASP A 135 -13.78 13.89 9.26
N ARG A 136 -12.96 14.92 9.58
CA ARG A 136 -13.39 16.07 10.38
C ARG A 136 -13.11 17.39 9.68
N GLU A 137 -11.85 17.80 9.68
CA GLU A 137 -11.38 19.08 9.16
C GLU A 137 -9.93 18.97 8.67
N LEU A 138 -9.63 19.63 7.55
CA LEU A 138 -8.27 19.87 7.06
C LEU A 138 -8.04 21.39 7.07
N PRO A 139 -7.35 21.93 8.10
CA PRO A 139 -7.02 23.35 8.17
C PRO A 139 -6.30 23.83 6.91
N GLY A 140 -6.82 24.90 6.31
CA GLY A 140 -6.37 25.40 5.01
C GLY A 140 -7.41 25.23 3.90
N TRP A 141 -8.38 24.34 4.10
CA TRP A 141 -9.52 24.11 3.21
C TRP A 141 -10.84 24.26 3.96
N SER A 142 -11.87 24.67 3.23
CA SER A 142 -13.24 24.70 3.74
C SER A 142 -13.78 23.28 3.91
N GLN A 143 -14.79 23.13 4.79
CA GLN A 143 -15.49 21.86 4.94
C GLN A 143 -16.11 21.40 3.61
N GLN A 144 -16.57 22.32 2.77
CA GLN A 144 -17.15 21.99 1.48
C GLN A 144 -16.13 21.41 0.52
N GLU A 145 -14.91 21.95 0.48
CA GLU A 145 -13.81 21.42 -0.34
C GLU A 145 -13.43 20.01 0.11
N LEU A 146 -13.26 19.79 1.43
CA LEU A 146 -12.98 18.45 1.95
C LEU A 146 -14.08 17.44 1.61
N GLN A 147 -15.36 17.81 1.80
CA GLN A 147 -16.46 16.92 1.44
C GLN A 147 -16.55 16.67 -0.07
N SER A 148 -16.21 17.66 -0.90
CA SER A 148 -16.17 17.50 -2.37
C SER A 148 -15.04 16.56 -2.80
N SER A 149 -13.88 16.65 -2.16
CA SER A 149 -12.74 15.75 -2.41
C SER A 149 -13.05 14.31 -1.99
N LEU A 150 -13.66 14.12 -0.80
CA LEU A 150 -14.14 12.81 -0.38
C LEU A 150 -15.20 12.25 -1.34
N GLU A 151 -16.12 13.08 -1.81
CA GLU A 151 -17.14 12.65 -2.77
C GLU A 151 -16.53 12.28 -4.12
N LEU A 152 -15.49 12.98 -4.57
CA LEU A 152 -14.70 12.60 -5.74
C LEU A 152 -14.06 11.22 -5.56
N VAL A 153 -13.43 10.97 -4.42
CA VAL A 153 -12.87 9.64 -4.10
C VAL A 153 -13.97 8.57 -4.10
N ARG A 154 -15.12 8.85 -3.46
CA ARG A 154 -16.22 7.89 -3.35
C ARG A 154 -16.89 7.56 -4.68
N SER A 155 -17.07 8.56 -5.54
CA SER A 155 -17.83 8.41 -6.78
C SER A 155 -16.97 7.99 -7.97
N LEU A 156 -15.73 8.46 -8.05
CA LEU A 156 -14.84 8.24 -9.19
C LEU A 156 -13.76 7.19 -8.92
N MET A 157 -13.15 7.19 -7.74
CA MET A 157 -12.03 6.30 -7.44
C MET A 157 -12.52 4.94 -6.93
N LEU A 158 -13.37 4.89 -5.91
CA LEU A 158 -13.84 3.63 -5.31
C LEU A 158 -14.31 2.55 -6.30
N PRO A 159 -14.97 2.84 -7.44
CA PRO A 159 -15.39 1.79 -8.37
C PRO A 159 -14.26 0.93 -8.95
N ASN A 160 -13.03 1.47 -9.01
CA ASN A 160 -11.87 0.81 -9.61
C ASN A 160 -10.68 0.69 -8.64
N TRP A 161 -10.79 1.28 -7.45
CA TRP A 161 -9.67 1.43 -6.52
C TRP A 161 -10.06 1.02 -5.10
N ASP A 162 -9.34 0.05 -4.54
CA ASP A 162 -9.44 -0.30 -3.12
C ASP A 162 -8.78 0.81 -2.28
N ILE A 163 -9.44 1.26 -1.20
CA ILE A 163 -8.88 2.30 -0.33
C ILE A 163 -8.23 1.67 0.88
N HIS A 164 -6.97 2.03 1.12
CA HIS A 164 -6.26 1.69 2.36
C HIS A 164 -5.85 2.94 3.11
N PRO A 165 -5.75 2.87 4.45
CA PRO A 165 -4.93 3.81 5.18
C PRO A 165 -3.47 3.49 4.87
N GLU A 166 -2.66 4.53 4.78
CA GLU A 166 -1.20 4.40 4.82
C GLU A 166 -0.70 4.84 6.19
N MET A 167 -1.08 4.03 7.17
CA MET A 167 -1.10 4.36 8.60
C MET A 167 -1.85 5.67 8.87
N ALA A 168 -1.59 6.34 10.01
CA ALA A 168 -2.40 7.47 10.44
C ALA A 168 -1.94 8.78 9.81
N THR A 169 -0.65 9.08 9.82
CA THR A 169 -0.14 10.41 9.43
C THR A 169 0.92 10.38 8.34
N HIS A 170 1.54 9.22 8.14
CA HIS A 170 2.77 9.01 7.39
C HIS A 170 4.00 9.74 7.95
N THR A 171 3.87 10.44 9.07
CA THR A 171 4.96 11.18 9.69
C THR A 171 5.02 10.87 11.17
N ARG A 172 4.36 11.65 12.02
CA ARG A 172 4.48 11.53 13.47
C ARG A 172 3.46 10.55 14.02
N VAL A 173 3.92 9.73 14.96
CA VAL A 173 3.06 8.75 15.62
C VAL A 173 1.98 9.45 16.44
N ILE A 174 0.75 8.95 16.33
CA ILE A 174 -0.41 9.43 17.07
C ILE A 174 -0.62 8.68 18.38
N ASP A 175 -0.93 9.40 19.44
CA ASP A 175 -1.58 8.82 20.62
C ASP A 175 -3.05 8.55 20.27
N THR A 176 -3.41 7.29 20.08
CA THR A 176 -4.76 6.86 19.67
C THR A 176 -5.86 7.26 20.64
N LYS A 177 -5.53 7.59 21.90
CA LYS A 177 -6.50 8.03 22.91
C LYS A 177 -6.83 9.51 22.78
N THR A 178 -5.91 10.31 22.27
CA THR A 178 -6.10 11.76 22.10
C THR A 178 -6.28 12.18 20.64
N GLY A 179 -5.88 11.32 19.70
CA GLY A 179 -5.77 11.63 18.27
C GLY A 179 -4.62 12.58 17.92
N ARG A 180 -3.81 12.99 18.90
CA ARG A 180 -2.72 13.96 18.71
C ARG A 180 -1.39 13.26 18.63
N PRO A 181 -0.41 13.82 17.89
CA PRO A 181 0.92 13.24 17.88
C PRO A 181 1.54 13.30 19.28
N TYR A 182 2.30 12.28 19.66
CA TYR A 182 3.07 12.28 20.91
C TYR A 182 3.95 13.53 21.00
N PRO A 183 4.31 14.06 22.18
CA PRO A 183 5.15 15.27 22.26
C PRO A 183 6.61 15.03 21.85
N HIS A 184 7.02 13.77 21.76
CA HIS A 184 8.39 13.40 21.43
C HIS A 184 8.67 13.53 19.92
N HIS A 185 9.95 13.73 19.62
CA HIS A 185 10.50 13.80 18.28
C HIS A 185 11.64 12.78 18.15
N GLY A 186 12.03 12.45 16.92
CA GLY A 186 13.09 11.49 16.65
C GLY A 186 12.60 10.25 15.89
N PRO A 187 13.52 9.38 15.43
CA PRO A 187 13.20 8.20 14.63
C PRO A 187 12.20 7.22 15.28
N ASP A 188 12.20 7.11 16.61
CA ASP A 188 11.29 6.23 17.36
C ASP A 188 9.88 6.81 17.52
N TRP A 189 9.67 8.06 17.13
CA TRP A 189 8.38 8.76 17.16
C TRP A 189 7.92 9.20 15.77
N MET A 190 8.60 8.68 14.74
CA MET A 190 8.22 8.79 13.35
C MET A 190 7.60 7.46 12.91
N GLU A 191 6.34 7.52 12.48
CA GLU A 191 5.47 6.41 12.09
C GLU A 191 6.12 5.55 11.01
N ASN A 192 6.68 6.17 9.98
CA ASN A 192 7.40 5.47 8.92
C ASN A 192 8.81 4.97 9.31
N TRP A 193 9.15 4.90 10.61
CA TRP A 193 10.41 4.33 11.13
C TRP A 193 10.22 3.39 12.33
N GLY A 194 10.76 3.77 13.50
CA GLY A 194 11.18 2.83 14.53
C GLY A 194 10.14 2.57 15.61
N TRP A 195 9.05 3.34 15.61
CA TRP A 195 8.06 3.30 16.69
C TRP A 195 7.46 1.91 16.95
N THR A 196 7.30 1.13 15.89
CA THR A 196 6.72 -0.22 15.94
C THR A 196 7.65 -1.25 16.57
N ASN A 197 8.94 -0.94 16.75
CA ASN A 197 9.91 -1.91 17.27
C ASN A 197 9.53 -2.33 18.69
N GLY A 198 9.36 -3.64 18.89
CA GLY A 198 8.97 -4.21 20.18
C GLY A 198 7.50 -3.99 20.57
N LYS A 199 6.65 -3.50 19.66
CA LYS A 199 5.20 -3.43 19.89
C LYS A 199 4.56 -4.81 19.79
N SER A 200 3.56 -5.06 20.63
CA SER A 200 2.74 -6.27 20.56
C SER A 200 1.73 -6.19 19.42
N VAL A 201 1.13 -7.34 19.09
CA VAL A 201 -0.03 -7.43 18.18
C VAL A 201 -1.14 -6.48 18.63
N ASP A 202 -1.54 -6.49 19.90
CA ASP A 202 -2.61 -5.62 20.41
C ASP A 202 -2.29 -4.12 20.25
N GLN A 203 -1.03 -3.72 20.48
CA GLN A 203 -0.61 -2.33 20.32
C GLN A 203 -0.65 -1.89 18.86
N LEU A 204 -0.20 -2.76 17.94
CA LEU A 204 -0.32 -2.48 16.51
C LEU A 204 -1.78 -2.49 16.07
N ALA A 205 -2.60 -3.43 16.53
CA ALA A 205 -4.01 -3.53 16.18
C ALA A 205 -4.80 -2.29 16.62
N ASP A 206 -4.56 -1.75 17.83
CA ASP A 206 -5.16 -0.49 18.30
C ASP A 206 -4.78 0.69 17.38
N TYR A 207 -3.51 0.74 16.95
CA TYR A 207 -3.00 1.79 16.06
C TYR A 207 -3.55 1.70 14.63
N LEU A 208 -3.61 0.48 14.08
CA LEU A 208 -4.24 0.21 12.78
C LEU A 208 -5.73 0.53 12.82
N ALA A 209 -6.43 0.11 13.89
CA ALA A 209 -7.84 0.40 14.08
C ALA A 209 -8.12 1.90 14.18
N TYR A 210 -7.23 2.71 14.78
CA TYR A 210 -7.36 4.17 14.77
C TYR A 210 -7.44 4.72 13.34
N SER A 211 -6.50 4.32 12.48
CA SER A 211 -6.45 4.75 11.08
C SER A 211 -7.68 4.29 10.29
N LEU A 212 -8.07 3.02 10.47
CA LEU A 212 -9.23 2.41 9.84
C LEU A 212 -10.55 3.10 10.25
N ASN A 213 -10.69 3.47 11.53
CA ASN A 213 -11.90 4.14 12.01
C ASN A 213 -12.08 5.54 11.42
N ILE A 214 -11.00 6.27 11.12
CA ILE A 214 -11.08 7.55 10.42
C ILE A 214 -11.62 7.34 9.00
N LEU A 215 -11.09 6.36 8.25
CA LEU A 215 -11.60 6.04 6.92
C LEU A 215 -13.07 5.60 6.96
N LYS A 216 -13.46 4.81 7.97
CA LYS A 216 -14.84 4.39 8.19
C LYS A 216 -15.76 5.58 8.43
N GLN A 217 -15.34 6.54 9.26
CA GLN A 217 -16.07 7.79 9.52
C GLN A 217 -16.17 8.66 8.26
N ALA A 218 -15.12 8.65 7.43
CA ALA A 218 -15.12 9.29 6.11
C ALA A 218 -15.94 8.50 5.06
N GLY A 219 -16.62 7.42 5.41
CA GLY A 219 -17.46 6.65 4.49
C GLY A 219 -16.67 5.93 3.39
N LEU A 220 -15.41 5.59 3.67
CA LEU A 220 -14.53 4.88 2.74
C LEU A 220 -14.41 3.41 3.18
N PRO A 221 -14.88 2.44 2.37
CA PRO A 221 -14.69 1.03 2.66
C PRO A 221 -13.21 0.65 2.58
N CYS A 222 -12.80 -0.33 3.38
CA CYS A 222 -11.40 -0.70 3.49
C CYS A 222 -11.28 -2.18 3.87
N GLU A 223 -10.55 -2.95 3.06
CA GLU A 223 -10.29 -4.38 3.29
C GLU A 223 -8.81 -4.68 3.54
N GLY A 224 -7.96 -3.67 3.62
CA GLY A 224 -6.54 -3.83 3.88
C GLY A 224 -5.85 -2.58 4.40
N ILE A 225 -4.53 -2.67 4.61
CA ILE A 225 -3.70 -1.55 5.08
C ILE A 225 -2.43 -1.43 4.23
N THR A 226 -1.89 -0.23 4.13
CA THR A 226 -0.56 0.02 3.56
C THR A 226 0.36 0.54 4.63
N THR A 227 1.59 0.05 4.67
CA THR A 227 2.59 0.48 5.66
C THR A 227 3.63 1.41 5.03
N PRO A 228 3.86 2.60 5.59
CA PRO A 228 4.81 3.55 5.05
C PRO A 228 6.24 3.19 5.45
N GLY A 229 7.18 3.28 4.50
CA GLY A 229 8.62 3.16 4.75
C GLY A 229 9.00 2.02 5.69
N GLY A 230 9.56 2.36 6.85
CA GLY A 230 10.02 1.42 7.88
C GLY A 230 8.95 0.83 8.80
N PHE A 231 7.70 1.32 8.78
CA PHE A 231 6.64 0.93 9.73
C PHE A 231 6.51 -0.60 9.81
N ALA A 232 6.66 -1.15 11.01
CA ALA A 232 6.57 -2.58 11.33
C ALA A 232 7.56 -3.50 10.57
N GLY A 233 8.61 -2.98 9.95
CA GLY A 233 9.58 -3.78 9.19
C GLY A 233 10.37 -4.80 10.02
N ARG A 234 10.46 -4.60 11.34
CA ARG A 234 11.15 -5.51 12.29
C ARG A 234 10.19 -6.37 13.13
N VAL A 235 8.90 -6.24 12.90
CA VAL A 235 7.81 -6.92 13.62
C VAL A 235 6.73 -7.35 12.62
N VAL A 236 7.15 -7.91 11.49
CA VAL A 236 6.24 -8.31 10.40
C VAL A 236 5.22 -9.38 10.86
N PRO A 237 5.59 -10.38 11.69
CA PRO A 237 4.62 -11.31 12.25
C PRO A 237 3.51 -10.62 13.04
N GLU A 238 3.86 -9.58 13.81
CA GLU A 238 2.91 -8.78 14.56
C GLU A 238 2.06 -7.89 13.65
N LEU A 239 2.65 -7.30 12.59
CA LEU A 239 1.92 -6.53 11.57
C LEU A 239 0.82 -7.36 10.92
N ALA A 240 1.14 -8.58 10.48
CA ALA A 240 0.22 -9.47 9.80
C ALA A 240 -0.97 -9.85 10.70
N GLN A 241 -0.69 -10.25 11.95
CA GLN A 241 -1.75 -10.55 12.93
C GLN A 241 -2.58 -9.31 13.31
N ALA A 242 -1.93 -8.16 13.49
CA ALA A 242 -2.62 -6.90 13.80
C ALA A 242 -3.52 -6.46 12.63
N THR A 243 -3.09 -6.66 11.39
CA THR A 243 -3.90 -6.42 10.19
C THR A 243 -5.12 -7.35 10.18
N LEU A 244 -4.90 -8.66 10.40
CA LEU A 244 -5.98 -9.64 10.46
C LEU A 244 -7.07 -9.21 11.46
N GLN A 245 -6.66 -8.86 12.68
CA GLN A 245 -7.56 -8.45 13.74
C GLN A 245 -8.25 -7.11 13.44
N SER A 246 -7.48 -6.05 13.23
CA SER A 246 -8.02 -4.68 13.14
C SER A 246 -8.95 -4.47 11.95
N VAL A 247 -8.62 -5.01 10.78
CA VAL A 247 -9.45 -4.84 9.58
C VAL A 247 -10.77 -5.63 9.73
N ARG A 248 -10.74 -6.81 10.35
CA ARG A 248 -11.96 -7.57 10.69
C ARG A 248 -12.81 -6.86 11.72
N ASP A 249 -12.19 -6.33 12.77
CA ASP A 249 -12.92 -5.67 13.86
C ASP A 249 -13.60 -4.38 13.37
N VAL A 250 -12.92 -3.59 12.53
CA VAL A 250 -13.46 -2.30 12.05
C VAL A 250 -14.39 -2.47 10.85
N PHE A 251 -14.02 -3.29 9.86
CA PHE A 251 -14.74 -3.39 8.59
C PHE A 251 -15.40 -4.75 8.33
N ALA A 252 -15.23 -5.73 9.22
CA ALA A 252 -15.70 -7.10 9.02
C ALA A 252 -15.20 -7.73 7.71
N ALA A 253 -14.00 -7.33 7.25
CA ALA A 253 -13.42 -7.84 6.01
C ALA A 253 -13.22 -9.36 6.11
N GLU A 254 -13.66 -10.10 5.10
CA GLU A 254 -13.55 -11.55 5.10
C GLU A 254 -12.10 -12.01 5.01
N ILE A 255 -11.31 -11.34 4.16
CA ILE A 255 -9.90 -11.63 3.91
C ILE A 255 -9.12 -10.31 3.96
N PRO A 256 -8.64 -9.92 5.15
CA PRO A 256 -7.75 -8.77 5.28
C PRO A 256 -6.47 -8.95 4.48
N HIS A 257 -5.90 -7.84 4.03
CA HIS A 257 -4.61 -7.84 3.38
C HIS A 257 -3.77 -6.63 3.76
N TYR A 258 -2.46 -6.71 3.55
CA TYR A 258 -1.57 -5.58 3.74
C TYR A 258 -0.54 -5.46 2.62
N PHE A 259 -0.10 -4.23 2.37
CA PHE A 259 1.03 -3.93 1.50
C PHE A 259 2.22 -3.40 2.33
N LYS A 260 3.38 -4.05 2.16
CA LYS A 260 4.64 -3.73 2.84
C LYS A 260 5.86 -3.92 1.95
N PHE A 261 5.85 -4.98 1.14
CA PHE A 261 7.03 -5.45 0.43
C PHE A 261 7.02 -5.07 -1.04
N LEU A 262 8.21 -4.72 -1.52
CA LEU A 262 8.47 -4.36 -2.90
C LEU A 262 9.73 -5.13 -3.33
N TYR A 263 9.58 -6.00 -4.33
CA TYR A 263 10.69 -6.80 -4.86
C TYR A 263 10.88 -6.53 -6.35
N THR A 264 12.03 -5.94 -6.69
CA THR A 264 12.44 -5.66 -8.07
C THR A 264 13.42 -6.68 -8.62
N GLY A 265 13.83 -7.68 -7.82
CA GLY A 265 14.81 -8.69 -8.18
C GLY A 265 14.20 -10.01 -8.64
N GLU A 266 14.89 -11.10 -8.34
CA GLU A 266 14.50 -12.46 -8.72
C GLU A 266 13.45 -13.07 -7.77
N GLU A 267 13.21 -12.43 -6.62
CA GLU A 267 12.24 -12.88 -5.63
C GLU A 267 10.82 -12.94 -6.21
N SER A 268 10.08 -13.97 -5.83
CA SER A 268 8.68 -14.12 -6.23
C SER A 268 7.82 -13.01 -5.64
N VAL A 269 6.93 -12.46 -6.47
CA VAL A 269 5.95 -11.43 -6.09
C VAL A 269 4.55 -11.99 -5.91
N VAL A 270 4.41 -13.33 -5.84
CA VAL A 270 3.12 -13.97 -5.53
C VAL A 270 2.66 -13.56 -4.13
N PRO A 271 1.41 -13.08 -3.96
CA PRO A 271 0.86 -12.75 -2.65
C PRO A 271 0.97 -13.90 -1.66
N ARG A 272 1.34 -13.59 -0.41
CA ARG A 272 1.55 -14.60 0.63
C ARG A 272 0.31 -14.71 1.50
N VAL A 273 -0.28 -15.90 1.54
CA VAL A 273 -1.34 -16.22 2.50
C VAL A 273 -0.69 -16.58 3.83
N GLU A 274 -1.02 -15.84 4.88
CA GLU A 274 -0.40 -15.94 6.20
C GLU A 274 -1.47 -16.19 7.26
N TYR A 275 -1.08 -16.86 8.34
CA TYR A 275 -1.92 -17.22 9.47
C TYR A 275 -3.24 -17.87 9.06
N ALA A 276 -3.23 -18.69 8.00
CA ALA A 276 -4.40 -19.45 7.59
C ALA A 276 -4.83 -20.39 8.73
N ALA A 277 -6.09 -20.32 9.15
CA ALA A 277 -6.61 -21.11 10.26
C ALA A 277 -8.07 -21.49 10.06
N GLY A 278 -8.47 -22.61 10.67
CA GLY A 278 -9.86 -23.02 10.72
C GLY A 278 -10.45 -23.33 9.34
N LEU A 279 -9.66 -23.91 8.42
CA LEU A 279 -10.09 -24.17 7.04
C LEU A 279 -11.31 -25.10 6.96
N GLN A 280 -11.49 -25.98 7.95
CA GLN A 280 -12.65 -26.87 8.07
C GLN A 280 -13.79 -26.31 8.95
N SER A 281 -13.61 -25.10 9.48
CA SER A 281 -14.61 -24.44 10.31
C SER A 281 -15.61 -23.63 9.47
N ALA A 282 -16.63 -23.08 10.13
CA ALA A 282 -17.55 -22.13 9.50
C ALA A 282 -16.96 -20.73 9.33
N ARG A 283 -15.78 -20.45 9.91
CA ARG A 283 -15.13 -19.14 9.91
C ARG A 283 -13.63 -19.31 9.62
N PRO A 284 -13.25 -19.72 8.39
CA PRO A 284 -11.85 -19.70 8.01
C PRO A 284 -11.33 -18.26 8.02
N GLU A 285 -10.05 -18.11 8.31
CA GLU A 285 -9.39 -16.80 8.32
C GLU A 285 -7.96 -16.91 7.84
N CYS A 286 -7.46 -15.81 7.28
CA CYS A 286 -6.07 -15.58 6.94
C CYS A 286 -5.88 -14.08 6.71
N VAL A 287 -4.63 -13.65 6.64
CA VAL A 287 -4.24 -12.35 6.11
C VAL A 287 -3.37 -12.55 4.88
N VAL A 288 -3.46 -11.64 3.91
CA VAL A 288 -2.67 -11.72 2.68
C VAL A 288 -1.64 -10.59 2.63
N SER A 289 -0.38 -10.94 2.46
CA SER A 289 0.69 -10.00 2.14
C SER A 289 0.73 -9.76 0.63
N ILE A 290 0.43 -8.52 0.22
CA ILE A 290 0.53 -8.07 -1.18
C ILE A 290 1.94 -7.55 -1.44
N ILE A 291 2.49 -7.89 -2.59
CA ILE A 291 3.87 -7.57 -2.98
C ILE A 291 3.85 -6.74 -4.26
N GLY A 292 4.52 -5.60 -4.22
CA GLY A 292 4.77 -4.74 -5.38
C GLY A 292 6.00 -5.24 -6.14
N CYS A 293 5.99 -5.14 -7.47
CA CYS A 293 7.06 -5.67 -8.30
C CYS A 293 7.96 -4.60 -8.94
N THR A 294 7.66 -3.32 -8.75
CA THR A 294 8.41 -2.19 -9.32
C THR A 294 8.86 -1.24 -8.24
N GLY A 295 9.97 -0.55 -8.43
CA GLY A 295 10.25 0.67 -7.67
C GLY A 295 9.33 1.81 -8.12
N ASP A 296 9.36 2.93 -7.39
CA ASP A 296 8.69 4.14 -7.84
C ASP A 296 9.51 4.82 -8.96
N TRP A 297 9.25 4.39 -10.19
CA TRP A 297 9.88 4.95 -11.38
C TRP A 297 8.95 5.89 -12.14
N PHE A 298 7.90 6.39 -11.49
CA PHE A 298 6.98 7.38 -12.07
C PHE A 298 7.38 8.81 -11.71
N GLY A 299 7.89 9.04 -10.50
CA GLY A 299 8.32 10.36 -10.08
C GLY A 299 9.00 10.43 -8.70
N GLY A 300 9.09 9.29 -8.01
CA GLY A 300 9.55 9.23 -6.63
C GLY A 300 8.49 9.69 -5.63
N TRP A 301 8.71 9.37 -4.36
CA TRP A 301 7.81 9.70 -3.25
C TRP A 301 7.65 11.22 -3.02
N ASP A 302 8.64 12.01 -3.45
CA ASP A 302 8.69 13.46 -3.27
C ASP A 302 8.35 14.26 -4.55
N GLY A 303 8.22 13.58 -5.70
CA GLY A 303 7.96 14.23 -6.98
C GLY A 303 9.12 15.06 -7.54
N THR A 304 10.36 14.67 -7.26
CA THR A 304 11.56 15.39 -7.76
C THR A 304 12.45 14.59 -8.71
N THR A 305 12.24 13.28 -8.82
CA THR A 305 13.04 12.42 -9.70
C THR A 305 12.25 12.07 -10.95
N PRO A 306 12.69 12.44 -12.17
CA PRO A 306 11.96 12.11 -13.38
C PRO A 306 11.76 10.60 -13.53
N GLY A 307 10.52 10.19 -13.76
CA GLY A 307 10.19 8.80 -14.06
C GLY A 307 10.67 8.35 -15.44
N ASP A 308 10.80 7.03 -15.62
CA ASP A 308 11.25 6.38 -16.86
C ASP A 308 10.34 5.18 -17.22
N PRO A 309 9.53 5.27 -18.29
CA PRO A 309 8.63 4.18 -18.68
C PRO A 309 9.38 2.92 -19.13
N ASN A 310 10.63 3.04 -19.60
CA ASN A 310 11.40 1.91 -20.13
C ASN A 310 11.86 0.94 -19.03
N ARG A 311 11.89 1.39 -17.76
CA ARG A 311 12.14 0.50 -16.61
C ARG A 311 10.98 -0.48 -16.40
N PHE A 312 9.76 -0.06 -16.73
CA PHE A 312 8.57 -0.92 -16.66
C PHE A 312 8.47 -1.81 -17.89
N ILE A 313 8.46 -1.20 -19.08
CA ILE A 313 8.28 -1.88 -20.35
C ILE A 313 8.87 -1.03 -21.48
N THR A 314 9.77 -1.59 -22.29
CA THR A 314 10.43 -0.88 -23.40
C THR A 314 9.48 -0.64 -24.58
N PRO A 315 9.80 0.30 -25.50
CA PRO A 315 8.93 0.61 -26.65
C PRO A 315 8.69 -0.57 -27.60
N ASP A 316 9.63 -1.52 -27.66
CA ASP A 316 9.52 -2.77 -28.44
C ASP A 316 8.74 -3.88 -27.71
N LEU A 317 8.28 -3.61 -26.49
CA LEU A 317 7.53 -4.51 -25.60
C LEU A 317 8.30 -5.78 -25.20
N GLN A 318 9.63 -5.84 -25.45
CA GLN A 318 10.43 -7.05 -25.24
C GLN A 318 11.09 -7.10 -23.87
N SER A 319 11.21 -5.98 -23.15
CA SER A 319 11.98 -5.94 -21.90
C SER A 319 11.41 -4.94 -20.90
N GLY A 320 11.90 -5.01 -19.67
CA GLY A 320 11.44 -4.21 -18.54
C GLY A 320 10.75 -5.07 -17.49
N ARG A 321 10.63 -4.53 -16.27
CA ARG A 321 10.19 -5.30 -15.11
C ARG A 321 8.79 -5.91 -15.28
N MET A 322 7.89 -5.23 -15.99
CA MET A 322 6.54 -5.74 -16.21
C MET A 322 6.55 -6.94 -17.15
N VAL A 323 7.41 -6.95 -18.17
CA VAL A 323 7.58 -8.09 -19.07
C VAL A 323 8.06 -9.30 -18.29
N GLU A 324 9.12 -9.13 -17.48
CA GLU A 324 9.71 -10.20 -16.67
C GLU A 324 8.68 -10.87 -15.74
N VAL A 325 7.88 -10.08 -15.01
CA VAL A 325 6.91 -10.61 -14.04
C VAL A 325 5.72 -11.25 -14.74
N ILE A 326 5.27 -10.69 -15.86
CA ILE A 326 4.19 -11.25 -16.67
C ILE A 326 4.60 -12.60 -17.27
N GLU A 327 5.83 -12.73 -17.77
CA GLU A 327 6.34 -13.99 -18.32
C GLU A 327 6.48 -15.09 -17.28
N ARG A 328 6.80 -14.73 -16.02
CA ARG A 328 6.78 -15.66 -14.87
C ARG A 328 5.38 -16.13 -14.50
N GLY A 329 4.34 -15.45 -14.98
CA GLY A 329 2.95 -15.73 -14.62
C GLY A 329 2.58 -15.26 -13.22
N GLU A 330 3.32 -14.33 -12.62
CA GLU A 330 3.05 -13.82 -11.27
C GLU A 330 2.26 -12.50 -11.32
N PRO A 331 1.42 -12.19 -10.31
CA PRO A 331 0.70 -10.92 -10.26
C PRO A 331 1.65 -9.71 -10.37
N ALA A 332 1.42 -8.87 -11.39
CA ALA A 332 2.29 -7.75 -11.71
C ALA A 332 1.70 -6.45 -11.14
N ILE A 333 2.19 -6.03 -9.97
CA ILE A 333 1.69 -4.87 -9.24
C ILE A 333 2.72 -3.74 -9.26
N MET A 334 2.41 -2.69 -10.01
CA MET A 334 3.23 -1.48 -10.08
C MET A 334 2.95 -0.58 -8.87
N VAL A 335 3.98 0.10 -8.36
CA VAL A 335 3.90 0.98 -7.19
C VAL A 335 4.35 2.39 -7.54
N CYS A 336 3.66 3.38 -7.00
CA CYS A 336 4.00 4.80 -7.12
C CYS A 336 3.56 5.57 -5.88
N HIS A 337 3.96 6.83 -5.79
CA HIS A 337 3.39 7.78 -4.84
C HIS A 337 2.71 8.95 -5.56
N TRP A 338 1.66 9.49 -4.94
CA TRP A 338 0.86 10.59 -5.50
C TRP A 338 1.68 11.85 -5.85
N PRO A 339 2.67 12.29 -5.02
CA PRO A 339 3.54 13.40 -5.39
C PRO A 339 4.37 13.13 -6.65
N GLY A 340 4.81 11.90 -6.88
CA GLY A 340 5.52 11.47 -8.09
C GLY A 340 4.66 11.52 -9.35
N ILE A 341 3.40 11.07 -9.23
CA ILE A 341 2.44 11.08 -10.34
C ILE A 341 2.04 12.52 -10.72
N TYR A 342 1.75 13.36 -9.72
CA TYR A 342 1.41 14.78 -9.94
C TYR A 342 2.62 15.62 -10.35
N TYR A 343 3.80 15.28 -9.84
CA TYR A 343 5.09 15.90 -10.14
C TYR A 343 5.04 17.44 -10.05
N ASN A 344 4.57 17.96 -8.92
CA ASN A 344 4.42 19.39 -8.66
C ASN A 344 3.64 20.17 -9.74
N GLY A 345 2.64 19.53 -10.36
CA GLY A 345 1.77 20.14 -11.38
C GLY A 345 2.24 19.92 -12.81
N ALA A 346 3.47 19.45 -13.03
CA ALA A 346 3.95 19.11 -14.36
C ALA A 346 3.37 17.79 -14.89
N LYS A 347 2.80 16.95 -14.01
CA LYS A 347 2.15 15.67 -14.34
C LYS A 347 3.08 14.69 -15.08
N HIS A 348 4.40 14.81 -14.87
CA HIS A 348 5.40 13.96 -15.51
C HIS A 348 5.14 12.48 -15.21
N GLY A 349 4.94 12.12 -13.95
CA GLY A 349 4.65 10.74 -13.58
C GLY A 349 3.34 10.21 -14.16
N PHE A 350 2.32 11.07 -14.30
CA PHE A 350 1.11 10.69 -15.04
C PHE A 350 1.41 10.39 -16.51
N HIS A 351 2.24 11.18 -17.20
CA HIS A 351 2.64 10.90 -18.58
C HIS A 351 3.40 9.58 -18.73
N VAL A 352 4.31 9.28 -17.79
CA VAL A 352 5.00 7.99 -17.70
C VAL A 352 3.99 6.86 -17.53
N PHE A 353 3.05 7.01 -16.59
CA PHE A 353 1.99 6.05 -16.33
C PHE A 353 1.12 5.76 -17.57
N ARG A 354 0.68 6.81 -18.29
CA ARG A 354 -0.07 6.64 -19.53
C ARG A 354 0.70 5.82 -20.57
N THR A 355 1.99 6.14 -20.73
CA THR A 355 2.88 5.43 -21.66
C THR A 355 3.00 3.94 -21.30
N VAL A 356 3.17 3.62 -20.01
CA VAL A 356 3.29 2.24 -19.54
C VAL A 356 1.99 1.46 -19.78
N VAL A 357 0.84 2.03 -19.43
CA VAL A 357 -0.47 1.39 -19.65
C VAL A 357 -0.74 1.17 -21.14
N GLU A 358 -0.43 2.15 -22.00
CA GLU A 358 -0.58 2.01 -23.45
C GLU A 358 0.28 0.88 -24.02
N ARG A 359 1.53 0.73 -23.53
CA ARG A 359 2.40 -0.39 -23.90
C ARG A 359 1.87 -1.74 -23.41
N LEU A 360 1.32 -1.81 -22.19
CA LEU A 360 0.77 -3.05 -21.63
C LEU A 360 -0.55 -3.50 -22.29
N HIS A 361 -1.27 -2.58 -22.93
CA HIS A 361 -2.48 -2.89 -23.70
C HIS A 361 -2.23 -3.26 -25.16
N SER A 362 -1.02 -3.02 -25.66
CA SER A 362 -0.59 -3.36 -27.02
C SER A 362 -0.34 -4.86 -27.15
#